data_AF-A0AAW3BN03-F1
#
_entry.id   AF-A0AAW3BN03-F1
#
_cell.length_a   1.000
_cell.length_b   1.000
_cell.length_c   1.000
_cell.angle_alpha   90.00
_cell.angle_beta   90.00
_cell.angle_gamma   90.00
#
_symmetry.space_group_name_H-M   'P 1'
#
loop_
_entity.id
_entity.type
_entity.pdbx_description
1 polymer ?
#
loop_
_entity_poly.entity_id
_entity_poly.type
_entity_poly.pdbx_seq_one_letter_code
_entity_poly.pdbx_strand_id
1 'polypeptide(L)'
;GSNYSVGQRQLMCMARALLKRGSGFILMDEATANIDPALDRQIQETVMSAFSAYTVITIAHRLHTVAQYDKIIVMDHGVVAEIGSPRELVMNSQSLFHNMVVAGGPSVLRHFLSLVSRRGNEVMLCSECG
;
A
#
# COMPACT_ATOMS: atom_id res chain seq x y z
N GLY A 1 11.54 -10.77 -22.10
CA GLY A 1 11.30 -9.55 -21.31
C GLY A 1 12.23 -9.43 -20.12
N SER A 2 13.49 -9.84 -20.27
CA SER A 2 14.54 -9.87 -19.22
C SER A 2 15.33 -8.56 -19.10
N ASN A 3 15.08 -7.57 -19.98
CA ASN A 3 15.80 -6.29 -20.01
C ASN A 3 15.09 -5.17 -19.24
N TYR A 4 14.02 -5.48 -18.51
CA TYR A 4 13.25 -4.49 -17.75
C TYR A 4 13.33 -4.80 -16.26
N SER A 5 13.52 -3.76 -15.45
CA SER A 5 13.46 -3.88 -14.00
C SER A 5 12.08 -4.36 -13.55
N VAL A 6 12.00 -4.90 -12.34
CA VAL A 6 10.73 -5.33 -11.74
C VAL A 6 9.71 -4.19 -11.75
N GLY A 7 10.15 -2.96 -11.42
CA GLY A 7 9.30 -1.76 -11.46
C GLY A 7 8.84 -1.37 -12.87
N GLN A 8 9.71 -1.48 -13.88
CA GLN A 8 9.33 -1.22 -15.28
C GLN A 8 8.31 -2.24 -15.79
N ARG A 9 8.46 -3.50 -15.41
CA ARG A 9 7.47 -4.54 -15.74
C ARG A 9 6.12 -4.26 -15.06
N GLN A 10 6.14 -3.79 -13.82
CA GLN A 10 4.94 -3.38 -13.10
C GLN A 10 4.22 -2.24 -13.83
N LEU A 11 4.93 -1.16 -14.18
CA LEU A 11 4.38 -0.05 -14.96
C LEU A 11 3.79 -0.50 -16.31
N MET A 12 4.44 -1.44 -17.01
CA MET A 12 3.92 -1.98 -18.27
C MET A 12 2.67 -2.85 -18.07
N CYS A 13 2.63 -3.67 -17.01
CA CYS A 13 1.44 -4.44 -16.65
C CYS A 13 0.26 -3.50 -16.30
N MET A 14 0.55 -2.42 -15.61
CA MET A 14 -0.43 -1.40 -15.24
C MET A 14 -0.94 -0.61 -16.45
N ALA A 15 -0.06 -0.19 -17.36
CA ALA A 15 -0.46 0.43 -18.63
C ALA A 15 -1.39 -0.50 -19.44
N ARG A 16 -1.14 -1.81 -19.43
CA ARG A 16 -2.03 -2.80 -20.04
C ARG A 16 -3.37 -2.92 -19.31
N ALA A 17 -3.39 -2.78 -17.99
CA ALA A 17 -4.62 -2.76 -17.20
C ALA A 17 -5.47 -1.51 -17.49
N LEU A 18 -4.85 -0.32 -17.63
CA LEU A 18 -5.53 0.92 -18.04
C LEU A 18 -6.22 0.82 -19.40
N LEU A 19 -5.59 0.11 -20.34
CA LEU A 19 -6.13 -0.07 -21.69
C LEU A 19 -7.34 -1.03 -21.71
N LYS A 20 -7.49 -1.90 -20.70
CA LYS A 20 -8.71 -2.70 -20.51
C LYS A 20 -9.80 -1.82 -19.90
N ARG A 21 -10.59 -1.18 -20.75
CA ARG A 21 -11.79 -0.44 -20.33
C ARG A 21 -12.79 -1.39 -19.67
N GLY A 22 -13.26 -1.05 -18.45
CA GLY A 22 -14.37 -1.72 -17.77
C GLY A 22 -14.08 -2.33 -16.39
N SER A 23 -12.82 -2.41 -15.96
CA SER A 23 -12.48 -2.84 -14.60
C SER A 23 -12.61 -1.67 -13.62
N GLY A 24 -13.61 -1.69 -12.73
CA GLY A 24 -13.80 -0.65 -11.71
C GLY A 24 -12.76 -0.68 -10.58
N PHE A 25 -11.96 -1.74 -10.50
CA PHE A 25 -10.94 -1.93 -9.46
C PHE A 25 -9.66 -2.57 -10.03
N ILE A 26 -8.54 -2.37 -9.34
CA ILE A 26 -7.22 -2.88 -9.68
C ILE A 26 -6.62 -3.53 -8.45
N LEU A 27 -6.16 -4.77 -8.59
CA LEU A 27 -5.43 -5.47 -7.55
C LEU A 27 -3.93 -5.41 -7.86
N MET A 28 -3.14 -4.93 -6.91
CA MET A 28 -1.68 -4.85 -6.98
C MET A 28 -1.08 -5.68 -5.85
N ASP A 29 0.00 -6.39 -6.18
CA ASP A 29 0.78 -7.15 -5.23
C ASP A 29 2.12 -6.42 -5.01
N GLU A 30 2.40 -5.99 -3.79
CA GLU A 30 3.60 -5.23 -3.44
C GLU A 30 4.77 -6.17 -3.14
N ALA A 31 5.26 -6.83 -4.19
CA ALA A 31 6.49 -7.62 -4.15
C ALA A 31 7.68 -6.80 -4.72
N THR A 32 7.99 -5.65 -4.12
CA THR A 32 9.11 -4.77 -4.52
C THR A 32 10.38 -4.97 -3.68
N ALA A 33 10.61 -6.19 -3.18
CA ALA A 33 11.70 -6.55 -2.24
C ALA A 33 13.14 -6.24 -2.73
N ASN A 34 13.33 -5.77 -3.97
CA ASN A 34 14.64 -5.52 -4.56
C ASN A 34 14.72 -4.16 -5.30
N ILE A 35 13.81 -3.22 -5.01
CA ILE A 35 13.77 -1.88 -5.60
C ILE A 35 14.23 -0.84 -4.57
N ASP A 36 15.04 0.13 -5.01
CA ASP A 36 15.47 1.28 -4.19
C ASP A 36 14.24 2.05 -3.64
N PRO A 37 14.20 2.41 -2.34
CA PRO A 37 13.07 3.11 -1.73
C PRO A 37 12.67 4.42 -2.44
N ALA A 38 13.61 5.14 -3.04
CA ALA A 38 13.31 6.36 -3.79
C ALA A 38 12.59 6.04 -5.11
N LEU A 39 13.01 4.97 -5.79
CA LEU A 39 12.37 4.52 -7.02
C LEU A 39 10.99 3.92 -6.76
N ASP A 40 10.84 3.18 -5.66
CA ASP A 40 9.56 2.62 -5.18
C ASP A 40 8.53 3.73 -4.96
N ARG A 41 8.94 4.83 -4.30
CA ARG A 41 8.11 6.01 -4.11
C ARG A 41 7.68 6.66 -5.43
N GLN A 42 8.60 6.84 -6.38
CA GLN A 42 8.26 7.42 -7.69
C GLN A 42 7.29 6.54 -8.47
N ILE A 43 7.47 5.22 -8.43
CA ILE A 43 6.55 4.28 -9.04
C ILE A 43 5.18 4.45 -8.39
N GLN A 44 5.11 4.44 -7.07
CA GLN A 44 3.86 4.55 -6.32
C GLN A 44 3.13 5.88 -6.58
N GLU A 45 3.82 7.01 -6.58
CA GLU A 45 3.21 8.31 -6.93
C GLU A 45 2.68 8.33 -8.38
N THR A 46 3.40 7.68 -9.30
CA THR A 46 2.95 7.52 -10.70
C THR A 46 1.71 6.63 -10.80
N VAL A 47 1.66 5.56 -9.99
CA VAL A 47 0.48 4.70 -9.87
C VAL A 47 -0.70 5.50 -9.34
N MET A 48 -0.56 6.14 -8.18
CA MET A 48 -1.64 6.88 -7.53
C MET A 48 -2.22 7.96 -8.45
N SER A 49 -1.37 8.68 -9.20
CA SER A 49 -1.82 9.69 -10.15
C SER A 49 -2.52 9.09 -11.38
N ALA A 50 -1.94 8.05 -12.00
CA ALA A 50 -2.48 7.41 -13.20
C ALA A 50 -3.82 6.68 -12.95
N PHE A 51 -4.05 6.24 -11.71
CA PHE A 51 -5.21 5.42 -11.33
C PHE A 51 -6.19 6.13 -10.39
N SER A 52 -6.10 7.45 -10.26
CA SER A 52 -7.01 8.26 -9.42
C SER A 52 -8.52 8.06 -9.68
N ALA A 53 -8.90 7.58 -10.88
CA ALA A 53 -10.28 7.26 -11.25
C ALA A 53 -10.72 5.81 -10.95
N TYR A 54 -9.81 4.96 -10.46
CA TYR A 54 -10.05 3.53 -10.19
C TYR A 54 -9.88 3.23 -8.71
N THR A 55 -10.57 2.19 -8.21
CA THR A 55 -10.29 1.67 -6.86
C THR A 55 -9.06 0.78 -6.91
N VAL A 56 -8.01 1.18 -6.21
CA VAL A 56 -6.76 0.41 -6.14
C VAL A 56 -6.72 -0.36 -4.84
N ILE A 57 -6.52 -1.68 -4.93
CA ILE A 57 -6.32 -2.60 -3.81
C ILE A 57 -4.88 -3.08 -3.87
N THR A 58 -4.07 -2.75 -2.86
CA THR A 58 -2.67 -3.20 -2.80
C THR A 58 -2.46 -4.16 -1.64
N ILE A 59 -1.88 -5.33 -1.90
CA ILE A 59 -1.39 -6.22 -0.85
C ILE A 59 0.04 -5.78 -0.49
N ALA A 60 0.24 -5.28 0.74
CA ALA A 60 1.49 -4.69 1.18
C ALA A 60 2.17 -5.52 2.27
N HIS A 61 3.42 -5.91 2.03
CA HIS A 61 4.29 -6.57 3.02
C HIS A 61 5.26 -5.60 3.72
N ARG A 62 5.29 -4.33 3.31
CA ARG A 62 6.16 -3.30 3.90
C ARG A 62 5.33 -2.12 4.41
N LEU A 63 5.60 -1.70 5.65
CA LEU A 63 4.87 -0.65 6.36
C LEU A 63 5.22 0.79 5.90
N HIS A 64 6.20 1.00 5.01
CA HIS A 64 6.65 2.36 4.65
C HIS A 64 5.71 3.09 3.69
N THR A 65 4.90 2.36 2.93
CA THR A 65 3.99 2.90 1.90
C THR A 65 2.56 3.10 2.40
N VAL A 66 2.27 2.62 3.60
CA VAL A 66 0.89 2.35 4.03
C VAL A 66 0.14 3.57 4.57
N ALA A 67 0.87 4.66 4.84
CA ALA A 67 0.32 5.92 5.35
C ALA A 67 -0.51 6.71 4.32
N GLN A 68 -0.33 6.42 3.03
CA GLN A 68 -0.93 7.18 1.93
C GLN A 68 -2.29 6.62 1.46
N TYR A 69 -2.67 5.43 1.94
CA TYR A 69 -3.93 4.78 1.59
C TYR A 69 -5.10 5.31 2.41
N ASP A 70 -6.33 5.19 1.90
CA ASP A 70 -7.52 5.70 2.58
C ASP A 70 -8.06 4.72 3.62
N LYS A 71 -7.95 3.43 3.32
CA LYS A 71 -8.34 2.35 4.22
C LYS A 71 -7.25 1.29 4.25
N ILE A 72 -7.00 0.80 5.45
CA ILE A 72 -6.19 -0.38 5.69
C ILE A 72 -7.12 -1.47 6.18
N ILE A 73 -6.95 -2.65 5.60
CA ILE A 73 -7.59 -3.90 6.03
C ILE A 73 -6.47 -4.78 6.56
N VAL A 74 -6.51 -5.09 7.85
CA VAL A 74 -5.61 -6.05 8.48
C VAL A 74 -6.25 -7.42 8.41
N MET A 75 -5.53 -8.39 7.85
CA MET A 75 -5.94 -9.78 7.81
C MET A 75 -5.10 -10.61 8.79
N ASP A 76 -5.78 -11.39 9.61
CA ASP A 76 -5.22 -12.35 10.56
C ASP A 76 -5.86 -13.71 10.28
N HIS A 77 -5.07 -14.78 10.19
CA HIS A 77 -5.55 -16.15 9.95
C HIS A 77 -6.63 -16.32 8.85
N GLY A 78 -6.54 -15.53 7.78
CA GLY A 78 -7.48 -15.60 6.64
C GLY A 78 -8.82 -14.90 6.88
N VAL A 79 -9.00 -14.22 8.02
CA VAL A 79 -10.15 -13.37 8.32
C VAL A 79 -9.73 -11.90 8.40
N VAL A 80 -10.69 -11.01 8.18
CA VAL A 80 -10.45 -9.58 8.39
C VAL A 80 -10.48 -9.30 9.89
N ALA A 81 -9.33 -8.95 10.45
CA ALA A 81 -9.19 -8.61 11.86
C ALA A 81 -9.60 -7.16 12.12
N GLU A 82 -9.14 -6.23 11.27
CA GLU A 82 -9.39 -4.80 11.42
C GLU A 82 -9.58 -4.10 10.09
N ILE A 83 -10.43 -3.08 10.07
CA ILE A 83 -10.57 -2.15 8.93
C ILE A 83 -10.69 -0.74 9.47
N GLY A 84 -9.89 0.19 8.95
CA GLY A 84 -9.97 1.59 9.33
C GLY A 84 -9.08 2.47 8.47
N SER A 85 -9.16 3.78 8.66
CA SER A 85 -8.15 4.67 8.09
C SER A 85 -6.81 4.48 8.80
N PRO A 86 -5.67 4.75 8.12
CA PRO A 86 -4.35 4.69 8.74
C PRO A 86 -4.26 5.46 10.07
N ARG A 87 -4.93 6.62 10.13
CA ARG A 87 -4.97 7.47 11.32
C ARG A 87 -5.74 6.85 12.48
N GLU A 88 -6.90 6.27 12.21
CA GLU A 88 -7.72 5.64 13.24
C GLU A 88 -7.02 4.43 13.83
N LEU A 89 -6.47 3.58 12.96
CA LEU A 89 -5.79 2.35 13.37
C LEU A 89 -4.50 2.65 14.15
N VAL A 90 -3.67 3.61 13.71
CA VAL A 90 -2.43 3.94 14.42
C VAL A 90 -2.66 4.65 15.76
N MET A 91 -3.79 5.35 15.94
CA MET A 91 -4.10 6.04 17.20
C MET A 91 -4.75 5.10 18.23
N ASN A 92 -5.27 3.95 17.81
CA ASN A 92 -5.86 2.97 18.69
C ASN A 92 -4.77 2.03 19.25
N SER A 93 -4.43 2.16 20.53
CA SER A 93 -3.43 1.30 21.18
C SER A 93 -3.83 -0.17 21.27
N GLN A 94 -5.11 -0.51 21.07
CA GLN A 94 -5.58 -1.89 20.99
C GLN A 94 -5.57 -2.45 19.56
N SER A 95 -5.22 -1.64 18.55
CA SER A 95 -5.20 -2.08 17.17
C SER A 95 -4.00 -2.99 16.88
N LEU A 96 -4.23 -4.08 16.16
CA LEU A 96 -3.15 -4.92 15.60
C LEU A 96 -2.23 -4.09 14.71
N PHE A 97 -2.78 -3.19 13.91
CA PHE A 97 -1.99 -2.28 13.08
C PHE A 97 -1.11 -1.34 13.93
N HIS A 98 -1.63 -0.78 15.02
CA HIS A 98 -0.80 0.00 15.95
C HIS A 98 0.39 -0.80 16.46
N ASN A 99 0.16 -2.04 16.89
CA ASN A 99 1.20 -2.93 17.37
C ASN A 99 2.26 -3.22 16.30
N MET A 100 1.84 -3.45 15.05
CA MET A 100 2.76 -3.62 13.92
C MET A 100 3.63 -2.39 13.65
N VAL A 101 3.05 -1.19 13.70
CA VAL A 101 3.79 0.08 13.49
C VAL A 101 4.78 0.32 14.64
N VAL A 102 4.37 0.07 15.89
CA VAL A 102 5.22 0.22 17.08
C VAL A 102 6.35 -0.82 17.09
N ALA A 103 6.10 -2.05 16.64
CA ALA A 103 7.13 -3.09 16.49
C ALA A 103 8.23 -2.70 15.49
N GLY A 104 7.91 -1.91 14.47
CA GLY A 104 8.88 -1.30 13.55
C GLY A 104 9.79 -0.24 14.19
N GLY A 105 9.51 0.16 15.43
CA GLY A 105 10.33 1.05 16.24
C GLY A 105 9.91 2.53 16.22
N PRO A 106 10.49 3.36 17.12
CA PRO A 106 10.04 4.75 17.33
C PRO A 106 10.23 5.67 16.12
N SER A 107 11.15 5.33 15.22
CA SER A 107 11.41 6.08 13.98
C SER A 107 10.32 5.83 12.95
N VAL A 108 9.83 4.59 12.84
CA VAL A 108 8.75 4.21 11.92
C VAL A 108 7.45 4.87 12.34
N LEU A 109 7.11 4.82 13.64
CA LEU A 109 5.91 5.48 14.15
C LEU A 109 5.91 7.00 13.89
N ARG A 110 7.02 7.69 14.17
CA ARG A 110 7.15 9.13 13.90
C ARG A 110 7.05 9.44 12.41
N HIS A 111 7.70 8.65 11.57
CA HIS A 111 7.64 8.81 10.13
C HIS A 111 6.22 8.59 9.61
N PHE A 112 5.55 7.53 10.07
CA PHE A 112 4.18 7.21 9.74
C PHE A 112 3.24 8.37 10.08
N LEU A 113 3.29 8.87 11.32
CA LEU A 113 2.46 10.00 11.76
C LEU A 113 2.73 11.28 10.93
N SER A 114 3.95 11.48 10.44
CA SER A 114 4.28 12.62 9.56
C SER A 114 3.69 12.49 8.14
N LEU A 115 3.39 11.27 7.70
CA LEU A 115 2.87 10.97 6.36
C LEU A 115 1.34 10.89 6.30
N VAL A 116 0.65 10.79 7.44
CA VAL A 116 -0.82 10.77 7.51
C VAL A 116 -1.36 12.17 7.17
N SER A 117 -1.36 12.52 5.88
CA SER A 117 -1.91 13.77 5.36
C SER A 117 -2.16 13.66 3.85
N ARG A 118 -3.33 13.12 3.47
CA ARG A 118 -4.20 13.46 2.32
C ARG A 118 -5.23 12.34 2.06
N ARG A 119 -6.31 12.65 1.32
CA ARG A 119 -7.42 11.76 0.97
C ARG A 119 -7.30 11.34 -0.52
N GLY A 120 -7.54 10.06 -0.82
CA GLY A 120 -7.67 9.42 -2.14
C GLY A 120 -8.85 8.42 -2.18
N ASN A 121 -8.82 7.41 -3.06
CA ASN A 121 -9.79 6.29 -3.13
C ASN A 121 -9.10 4.90 -3.15
N GLU A 122 -8.18 4.66 -2.23
CA GLU A 122 -7.23 3.55 -2.25
C GLU A 122 -7.35 2.68 -0.99
N VAL A 123 -7.29 1.36 -1.17
CA VAL A 123 -7.45 0.38 -0.09
C VAL A 123 -6.24 -0.51 -0.01
N MET A 124 -5.76 -0.77 1.20
CA MET A 124 -4.59 -1.61 1.42
C MET A 124 -4.90 -2.90 2.19
N LEU A 125 -4.57 -4.00 1.54
CA LEU A 125 -4.31 -5.36 2.00
C LEU A 125 -3.11 -5.50 2.94
N CYS A 126 -3.25 -5.45 4.27
CA CYS A 126 -2.15 -5.86 5.18
C CYS A 126 -2.41 -7.29 5.68
N SER A 127 -1.79 -8.28 5.07
CA SER A 127 -1.76 -9.64 5.63
C SER A 127 -0.62 -9.75 6.62
N GLU A 128 -0.84 -10.38 7.77
CA GLU A 128 0.24 -10.74 8.70
C GLU A 128 1.44 -11.32 7.94
N CYS A 129 2.56 -10.59 7.98
CA CYS A 129 3.86 -11.14 7.64
C CYS A 129 4.26 -12.04 8.81
N GLY A 130 3.89 -13.32 8.73
CA GLY A 130 4.50 -14.36 9.55
C GLY A 130 5.99 -14.49 9.29
#